data_AF-A0A928FMQ8-F1
#
_entry.id   AF-A0A928FMQ8-F1
#
_cell.length_a   1.000
_cell.length_b   1.000
_cell.length_c   1.000
_cell.angle_alpha   90.00
_cell.angle_beta   90.00
_cell.angle_gamma   90.00
#
_symmetry.space_group_name_H-M   'P 1'
#
loop_
_entity.id
_entity.type
_entity.pdbx_description
1 polymer ?
#
loop_
_entity_poly.entity_id
_entity_poly.type
_entity_poly.pdbx_seq_one_letter_code
_entity_poly.pdbx_strand_id
1 'polypeptide(L)'
;MGKRLNERFLASYIELDKDCCEKFGTATGGVTEYINRLNNAKFAPGREEALPRLVKYRNLRNKMAHEIGSLRKMSEVTKADISWIRKFDKDIIRRRDPISSYLKKARRYARRRRIKRYVTAGAIVAALIIAIVVYFLLKK
;
A
#
# COMPACT_ATOMS: atom_id res chain seq x y z
N MET A 1 -9.28 -29.08 17.51
CA MET A 1 -8.85 -27.66 17.67
C MET A 1 -8.82 -26.87 16.34
N GLY A 2 -8.43 -27.47 15.21
CA GLY A 2 -8.23 -26.77 13.91
C GLY A 2 -9.46 -26.07 13.31
N LYS A 3 -10.67 -26.67 13.40
CA LYS A 3 -11.91 -26.09 12.85
C LYS A 3 -12.15 -24.64 13.31
N ARG A 4 -12.01 -24.37 14.62
CA ARG A 4 -12.22 -23.02 15.19
C ARG A 4 -11.18 -22.00 14.70
N LEU A 5 -9.96 -22.41 14.39
CA LEU A 5 -8.94 -21.51 13.85
C LEU A 5 -9.22 -21.17 12.38
N ASN A 6 -9.63 -22.17 11.58
CA ASN A 6 -9.97 -21.96 10.17
C ASN A 6 -11.20 -21.04 10.02
N GLU A 7 -12.23 -21.20 10.86
CA GLU A 7 -13.39 -20.30 10.90
C GLU A 7 -12.99 -18.85 11.23
N ARG A 8 -12.13 -18.68 12.24
CA ARG A 8 -11.64 -17.33 12.63
C ARG A 8 -10.75 -16.70 11.58
N PHE A 9 -9.94 -17.50 10.89
CA PHE A 9 -9.14 -17.05 9.76
C PHE A 9 -10.02 -16.58 8.61
N LEU A 10 -11.01 -17.39 8.22
CA LEU A 10 -11.90 -17.06 7.11
C LEU A 10 -12.69 -15.78 7.41
N ALA A 11 -13.22 -15.63 8.62
CA ALA A 11 -13.88 -14.40 9.05
C ALA A 11 -12.94 -13.18 8.93
N SER A 12 -11.72 -13.28 9.46
CA SER A 12 -10.75 -12.17 9.40
C SER A 12 -10.28 -11.88 7.96
N TYR A 13 -10.21 -12.90 7.10
CA TYR A 13 -9.89 -12.74 5.68
C TYR A 13 -11.01 -12.05 4.91
N ILE A 14 -12.27 -12.38 5.20
CA ILE A 14 -13.44 -11.73 4.58
C ILE A 14 -13.48 -10.25 4.94
N GLU A 15 -13.22 -9.90 6.21
CA GLU A 15 -13.09 -8.51 6.66
C GLU A 15 -11.98 -7.79 5.87
N LEU A 16 -10.79 -8.39 5.80
CA LEU A 16 -9.68 -7.84 5.02
C LEU A 16 -10.01 -7.66 3.53
N ASP A 17 -10.70 -8.62 2.91
CA ASP A 17 -11.09 -8.53 1.49
C ASP A 17 -12.06 -7.38 1.25
N LYS A 18 -13.02 -7.20 2.15
CA LYS A 18 -13.97 -6.09 2.11
C LYS A 18 -13.26 -4.73 2.22
N ASP A 19 -12.35 -4.58 3.17
CA ASP A 19 -11.64 -3.30 3.37
C ASP A 19 -10.68 -3.01 2.22
N CYS A 20 -10.09 -4.04 1.60
CA CYS A 20 -9.36 -3.88 0.35
C CYS A 20 -10.27 -3.47 -0.82
N CYS A 21 -11.47 -4.05 -0.92
CA CYS A 21 -12.47 -3.66 -1.91
C CYS A 21 -12.86 -2.19 -1.76
N GLU A 22 -13.17 -1.74 -0.55
CA GLU A 22 -13.49 -0.34 -0.25
C GLU A 22 -12.31 0.57 -0.62
N LYS A 23 -11.08 0.19 -0.27
CA LYS A 23 -9.87 0.95 -0.58
C LYS A 23 -9.68 1.18 -2.07
N PHE A 24 -9.98 0.19 -2.90
CA PHE A 24 -9.72 0.22 -4.35
C PHE A 24 -10.96 0.48 -5.20
N GLY A 25 -12.15 0.55 -4.60
CA GLY A 25 -13.40 0.72 -5.33
C GLY A 25 -13.77 -0.50 -6.16
N THR A 26 -13.39 -1.71 -5.74
CA THR A 26 -13.73 -2.96 -6.44
C THR A 26 -14.91 -3.65 -5.76
N ALA A 27 -15.79 -4.30 -6.52
CA ALA A 27 -16.96 -4.99 -5.96
C ALA A 27 -16.58 -6.26 -5.16
N THR A 28 -15.61 -7.03 -5.65
CA THR A 28 -15.13 -8.28 -5.03
C THR A 28 -13.63 -8.46 -5.25
N GLY A 29 -13.01 -9.35 -4.47
CA GLY A 29 -11.62 -9.75 -4.69
C GLY A 29 -10.59 -8.70 -4.28
N GLY A 30 -10.89 -7.94 -3.23
CA GLY A 30 -10.05 -6.85 -2.75
C GLY A 30 -8.64 -7.29 -2.40
N VAL A 31 -8.45 -8.46 -1.76
CA VAL A 31 -7.10 -8.99 -1.47
C VAL A 31 -6.33 -9.30 -2.75
N THR A 32 -7.00 -9.83 -3.78
CA THR A 32 -6.37 -10.10 -5.08
C THR A 32 -5.93 -8.80 -5.74
N GLU A 33 -6.78 -7.78 -5.73
CA GLU A 33 -6.43 -6.46 -6.25
C GLU A 33 -5.28 -5.83 -5.45
N TYR A 34 -5.28 -6.00 -4.12
CA TYR A 34 -4.18 -5.57 -3.27
C TYR A 34 -2.85 -6.22 -3.69
N ILE A 35 -2.84 -7.54 -3.89
CA ILE A 35 -1.66 -8.30 -4.34
C ILE A 35 -1.17 -7.77 -5.70
N ASN A 36 -2.08 -7.55 -6.66
CA ASN A 36 -1.74 -7.05 -7.99
C ASN A 36 -1.09 -5.67 -7.92
N ARG A 37 -1.66 -4.74 -7.15
CA ARG A 37 -1.09 -3.40 -6.96
C ARG A 37 0.25 -3.44 -6.21
N LEU A 38 0.38 -4.30 -5.21
CA LEU A 38 1.64 -4.46 -4.46
C LEU A 38 2.74 -5.08 -5.33
N ASN A 39 2.40 -5.95 -6.29
CA ASN A 39 3.33 -6.47 -7.29
C ASN A 39 3.89 -5.36 -8.18
N ASN A 40 3.05 -4.40 -8.57
CA ASN A 40 3.47 -3.25 -9.36
C ASN A 40 4.26 -2.21 -8.54
N ALA A 41 4.06 -2.16 -7.22
CA ALA A 41 4.77 -1.26 -6.32
C ALA A 41 6.10 -1.86 -5.79
N LYS A 42 7.07 -2.13 -6.67
CA LYS A 42 8.35 -2.82 -6.35
C LYS A 42 9.09 -2.23 -5.14
N PHE A 43 9.02 -0.91 -4.95
CA PHE A 43 9.71 -0.18 -3.87
C PHE A 43 8.79 0.16 -2.68
N ALA A 44 7.65 -0.49 -2.56
CA ALA A 44 6.76 -0.28 -1.42
C ALA A 44 7.41 -0.79 -0.12
N PRO A 45 7.44 0.02 0.95
CA PRO A 45 8.00 -0.40 2.22
C PRO A 45 7.17 -1.56 2.80
N GLY A 46 7.84 -2.58 3.34
CA GLY A 46 7.16 -3.76 3.91
C GLY A 46 6.57 -4.72 2.86
N ARG A 47 6.83 -4.51 1.57
CA ARG A 47 6.38 -5.41 0.49
C ARG A 47 6.89 -6.85 0.68
N GLU A 48 8.16 -7.00 1.06
CA GLU A 48 8.81 -8.31 1.21
C GLU A 48 8.14 -9.18 2.26
N GLU A 49 7.56 -8.58 3.31
CA GLU A 49 6.78 -9.30 4.31
C GLU A 49 5.32 -9.50 3.86
N ALA A 50 4.68 -8.44 3.36
CA ALA A 50 3.24 -8.44 3.10
C ALA A 50 2.85 -9.30 1.90
N LEU A 51 3.59 -9.22 0.80
CA LEU A 51 3.25 -9.91 -0.45
C LEU A 51 3.19 -11.44 -0.30
N PRO A 52 4.23 -12.15 0.21
CA PRO A 52 4.17 -13.61 0.33
C PRO A 52 3.07 -14.06 1.29
N ARG A 53 2.83 -13.30 2.38
CA ARG A 53 1.74 -13.60 3.33
C ARG A 53 0.37 -13.48 2.69
N LEU A 54 0.10 -12.39 1.95
CA LEU A 54 -1.18 -12.22 1.26
C LEU A 54 -1.42 -13.30 0.22
N VAL A 55 -0.39 -13.69 -0.54
CA VAL A 55 -0.47 -14.81 -1.49
C VAL A 55 -0.78 -16.12 -0.76
N LYS A 56 -0.08 -16.42 0.35
CA LYS A 56 -0.36 -17.58 1.21
C LYS A 56 -1.83 -17.57 1.65
N TYR A 57 -2.34 -16.45 2.16
CA TYR A 57 -3.70 -16.36 2.70
C TYR A 57 -4.78 -16.49 1.63
N ARG A 58 -4.58 -15.90 0.45
CA ARG A 58 -5.48 -16.10 -0.69
C ARG A 58 -5.55 -17.58 -1.08
N ASN A 59 -4.40 -18.25 -1.15
CA ASN A 59 -4.35 -19.66 -1.50
C ASN A 59 -5.03 -20.52 -0.43
N LEU A 60 -4.81 -20.23 0.86
CA LEU A 60 -5.50 -20.91 1.97
C LEU A 60 -7.02 -20.73 1.89
N ARG A 61 -7.50 -19.50 1.66
CA ARG A 61 -8.94 -19.23 1.48
C ARG A 61 -9.51 -19.99 0.29
N ASN A 62 -8.79 -20.06 -0.83
CA ASN A 62 -9.23 -20.79 -2.01
C ASN A 62 -9.32 -22.31 -1.74
N LYS A 63 -8.33 -22.90 -1.06
CA LYS A 63 -8.40 -24.31 -0.62
C LYS A 63 -9.65 -24.57 0.23
N MET A 64 -9.90 -23.70 1.21
CA MET A 64 -11.08 -23.81 2.09
C MET A 64 -12.42 -23.72 1.35
N ALA A 65 -12.48 -22.97 0.25
CA ALA A 65 -13.70 -22.80 -0.54
C ALA A 65 -13.99 -23.97 -1.49
N HIS A 66 -12.96 -24.68 -1.98
CA HIS A 66 -13.11 -25.68 -3.04
C HIS A 66 -13.04 -27.13 -2.57
N GLU A 67 -12.46 -27.43 -1.42
CA GLU A 67 -12.33 -28.81 -0.93
C GLU A 67 -13.41 -29.17 0.11
N ILE A 68 -14.25 -30.16 -0.20
CA ILE A 68 -15.30 -30.66 0.72
C ILE A 68 -14.65 -31.18 2.02
N GLY A 69 -14.96 -30.54 3.14
CA GLY A 69 -14.44 -30.91 4.47
C GLY A 69 -13.04 -30.39 4.81
N SER A 70 -12.39 -29.62 3.92
CA SER A 70 -11.06 -29.02 4.16
C SER A 70 -11.01 -28.12 5.39
N LEU A 71 -12.09 -27.42 5.68
CA LEU A 71 -12.21 -26.53 6.84
C LEU A 71 -12.01 -27.29 8.18
N ARG A 72 -12.29 -28.61 8.22
CA ARG A 72 -11.99 -29.48 9.37
C ARG A 72 -10.60 -30.13 9.32
N LYS A 73 -10.03 -30.34 8.13
CA LYS A 73 -8.78 -31.08 7.92
C LYS A 73 -7.52 -30.20 7.84
N MET A 74 -7.65 -28.91 7.54
CA MET A 74 -6.50 -27.99 7.45
C MET A 74 -5.94 -27.65 8.83
N SER A 75 -4.65 -27.91 9.02
CA SER A 75 -3.86 -27.51 10.19
C SER A 75 -2.88 -26.36 9.91
N GLU A 76 -2.87 -25.82 8.67
CA GLU A 76 -1.89 -24.82 8.19
C GLU A 76 -2.09 -23.40 8.79
N VAL A 77 -3.26 -23.11 9.39
CA VAL A 77 -3.60 -21.79 9.94
C VAL A 77 -3.21 -21.69 11.41
N THR A 78 -2.37 -20.71 11.73
CA THR A 78 -1.95 -20.43 13.11
C THR A 78 -2.68 -19.22 13.71
N LYS A 79 -2.64 -19.08 15.04
CA LYS A 79 -3.11 -17.85 15.71
C LYS A 79 -2.32 -16.61 15.26
N ALA A 80 -1.03 -16.77 14.93
CA ALA A 80 -0.19 -15.69 14.44
C ALA A 80 -0.64 -15.18 13.07
N ASP A 81 -1.07 -16.08 12.17
CA ASP A 81 -1.64 -15.70 10.86
C ASP A 81 -2.88 -14.83 11.03
N ILE A 82 -3.81 -15.23 11.91
CA ILE A 82 -5.03 -14.47 12.21
C ILE A 82 -4.69 -13.10 12.80
N SER A 83 -3.75 -13.06 13.75
CA SER A 83 -3.31 -11.80 14.36
C SER A 83 -2.68 -10.86 13.33
N TRP A 84 -1.92 -11.42 12.39
CA TRP A 84 -1.30 -10.64 11.33
C TRP A 84 -2.35 -10.05 10.39
N ILE A 85 -3.33 -10.84 9.94
CA ILE A 85 -4.42 -10.36 9.06
C ILE A 85 -5.15 -9.19 9.71
N ARG A 86 -5.57 -9.34 10.97
CA ARG A 86 -6.30 -8.29 11.70
C ARG A 86 -5.47 -7.02 11.91
N LYS A 87 -4.16 -7.16 12.09
CA LYS A 87 -3.26 -6.01 12.19
C LYS A 87 -3.13 -5.32 10.82
N PHE A 88 -2.91 -6.10 9.77
CA PHE A 88 -2.74 -5.62 8.40
C PHE A 88 -4.00 -4.89 7.91
N ASP A 89 -5.16 -5.44 8.20
CA ASP A 89 -6.47 -4.85 7.93
C ASP A 89 -6.62 -3.46 8.59
N LYS A 90 -6.31 -3.36 9.89
CA LYS A 90 -6.26 -2.06 10.59
C LYS A 90 -5.26 -1.08 9.96
N ASP A 91 -4.15 -1.57 9.40
CA ASP A 91 -3.19 -0.72 8.72
C ASP A 91 -3.68 -0.27 7.33
N ILE A 92 -4.53 -1.06 6.66
CA ILE A 92 -5.26 -0.64 5.45
C ILE A 92 -6.22 0.50 5.77
N ILE A 93 -7.07 0.33 6.79
CA ILE A 93 -8.04 1.35 7.24
C ILE A 93 -7.31 2.64 7.59
N ARG A 94 -6.21 2.53 8.35
CA ARG A 94 -5.40 3.70 8.77
C ARG A 94 -4.49 4.25 7.69
N ARG A 95 -4.51 3.68 6.47
CA ARG A 95 -3.64 4.06 5.34
C ARG A 95 -2.15 4.05 5.72
N ARG A 96 -1.75 3.09 6.56
CA ARG A 96 -0.36 2.80 6.95
C ARG A 96 0.20 1.57 6.26
N ASP A 97 -0.63 0.86 5.50
CA ASP A 97 -0.24 -0.27 4.68
C ASP A 97 0.87 0.08 3.65
N PRO A 98 1.60 -0.93 3.13
CA PRO A 98 2.67 -0.75 2.15
C PRO A 98 2.32 0.15 0.97
N ILE A 99 1.15 -0.04 0.35
CA ILE A 99 0.73 0.72 -0.83
C ILE A 99 0.47 2.19 -0.44
N SER A 100 -0.28 2.43 0.62
CA SER A 100 -0.54 3.81 1.07
C SER A 100 0.73 4.55 1.45
N SER A 101 1.66 3.86 2.13
CA SER A 101 2.97 4.40 2.50
C SER A 101 3.81 4.75 1.26
N TYR A 102 3.83 3.85 0.26
CA TYR A 102 4.49 4.09 -1.03
C TYR A 102 3.90 5.32 -1.75
N LEU A 103 2.57 5.39 -1.89
CA LEU A 103 1.89 6.52 -2.55
C LEU A 103 2.10 7.84 -1.80
N LYS A 104 2.13 7.82 -0.46
CA LYS A 104 2.43 9.00 0.35
C LYS A 104 3.86 9.49 0.09
N LYS A 105 4.83 8.58 0.00
CA LYS A 105 6.22 8.90 -0.30
C LYS A 105 6.36 9.48 -1.72
N ALA A 106 5.74 8.85 -2.73
CA ALA A 106 5.72 9.33 -4.11
C ALA A 106 5.15 10.76 -4.23
N ARG A 107 4.00 11.02 -3.59
CA ARG A 107 3.38 12.37 -3.56
C ARG A 107 4.30 13.41 -2.92
N ARG A 108 4.99 13.07 -1.82
CA ARG A 108 5.97 13.95 -1.16
C ARG A 108 7.13 14.28 -2.10
N TYR A 109 7.70 13.30 -2.81
CA TYR A 109 8.76 13.56 -3.79
C TYR A 109 8.31 14.45 -4.93
N ALA A 110 7.13 14.19 -5.50
CA ALA A 110 6.56 15.02 -6.57
C ALA A 110 6.37 16.47 -6.12
N ARG A 111 5.82 16.67 -4.90
CA ARG A 111 5.66 18.02 -4.31
C ARG A 111 7.01 18.72 -4.12
N ARG A 112 8.01 18.04 -3.56
CA ARG A 112 9.36 18.60 -3.36
C ARG A 112 10.01 18.98 -4.70
N ARG A 113 9.88 18.13 -5.71
CA ARG A 113 10.41 18.40 -7.07
C ARG A 113 9.77 19.64 -7.68
N ARG A 114 8.45 19.79 -7.52
CA ARG A 114 7.71 20.97 -8.00
C ARG A 114 8.17 22.25 -7.29
N ILE A 115 8.29 22.24 -5.97
CA ILE A 115 8.78 23.39 -5.20
C ILE A 115 10.21 23.77 -5.63
N LYS A 116 11.10 22.77 -5.74
CA LYS A 116 12.49 23.02 -6.16
C LYS A 116 12.55 23.72 -7.52
N ARG A 117 11.71 23.31 -8.48
CA ARG A 117 11.62 23.96 -9.80
C ARG A 117 11.21 25.44 -9.72
N TYR A 118 10.21 25.76 -8.90
CA TYR A 118 9.78 27.15 -8.72
C TYR A 118 10.85 28.00 -8.04
N VAL A 119 11.51 27.46 -7.01
CA VAL A 119 12.62 28.16 -6.33
C VAL A 119 13.77 28.42 -7.29
N THR A 120 14.17 27.43 -8.10
CA THR A 120 15.24 27.62 -9.09
C THR A 120 14.85 28.63 -10.17
N ALA A 121 13.61 28.59 -10.68
CA ALA A 121 13.14 29.55 -11.68
C ALA A 121 13.09 30.98 -11.11
N GLY A 122 12.58 31.14 -9.88
CA GLY A 122 12.55 32.42 -9.19
C GLY A 122 13.95 33.00 -8.95
N ALA A 123 14.92 32.17 -8.55
CA ALA A 123 16.30 32.59 -8.38
C ALA A 123 16.94 33.06 -9.70
N ILE A 124 16.67 32.37 -10.81
CA ILE A 124 17.14 32.77 -12.15
C ILE A 124 16.55 34.13 -12.55
N VAL A 125 15.23 34.30 -12.40
CA VAL A 125 14.55 35.56 -12.72
C VAL A 125 15.09 36.71 -11.87
N ALA A 126 15.27 36.50 -10.56
CA ALA A 126 15.84 37.50 -9.67
C ALA A 126 17.27 37.89 -10.08
N ALA A 127 18.12 36.92 -10.43
CA ALA A 127 19.49 37.18 -10.90
C ALA A 127 19.50 37.99 -12.21
N LEU A 128 18.59 37.69 -13.15
CA LEU A 128 18.43 38.47 -14.38
C LEU A 128 17.99 39.91 -14.10
N ILE A 129 17.02 40.11 -13.20
CA ILE A 129 16.57 41.46 -12.80
C ILE A 129 17.73 42.25 -12.17
N ILE A 130 18.49 41.63 -11.26
CA ILE A 130 19.66 42.26 -10.64
C ILE A 130 20.69 42.66 -11.70
N ALA A 131 21.01 41.77 -12.63
CA ALA A 131 21.97 42.04 -13.71
C ALA A 131 21.51 43.23 -14.58
N ILE A 132 20.22 43.30 -14.91
CA ILE A 132 19.63 44.42 -15.66
C ILE A 132 19.77 45.73 -14.89
N VAL A 133 19.42 45.74 -13.59
CA VAL A 133 19.53 46.94 -12.74
C VAL A 133 20.99 47.41 -12.66
N VAL A 134 21.93 46.50 -12.41
CA VAL A 134 23.36 46.81 -12.36
C VAL A 134 23.86 47.39 -13.69
N TYR A 135 23.46 46.80 -14.82
CA TYR A 135 23.82 47.31 -16.15
C TYR A 135 23.37 48.77 -16.34
N PHE A 136 22.13 49.10 -15.97
CA PHE A 136 21.62 50.47 -16.08
C PHE A 136 22.29 51.45 -15.12
N LEU A 137 22.73 51.00 -13.95
CA LEU A 137 23.47 51.84 -12.99
C LEU A 137 24.89 52.15 -13.46
N LEU A 138 25.58 51.19 -14.07
CA LEU A 138 26.97 51.36 -14.55
C LEU A 138 27.08 52.14 -15.86
N LYS A 139 25.97 52.31 -16.60
CA LYS A 139 25.92 53.02 -17.88
C LYS A 139 25.53 54.50 -17.74
N LYS A 140 25.24 54.95 -16.51
CA LYS A 140 25.10 56.38 -16.16
C LYS A 140 26.45 56.97 -15.81
#